data_AF-A0A2J8MK44-F1
#
_entry.id   AF-A0A2J8MK44-F1
#
_cell.length_a   1.000
_cell.length_b   1.000
_cell.length_c   1.000
_cell.angle_alpha   90.00
_cell.angle_beta   90.00
_cell.angle_gamma   90.00
#
_symmetry.space_group_name_H-M   'P 1'
#
loop_
_entity.id
_entity.type
_entity.pdbx_description
1 polymer ?
#
loop_
_entity_poly.entity_id
_entity_poly.type
_entity_poly.pdbx_seq_one_letter_code
_entity_poly.pdbx_strand_id
1 'polypeptide(L)'
;MAAAMPLALLVLLLLGPGGWCLAEPPRDSLREELVITPLPSGDVAATFQFRTRWDSELQREGVSHYRLFPKALGQLISKYSLRELHLSFTQGFWRTRYWGPPFLQAPSGAELWVWFQDTVTEH
;
A
#
# COMPACT_ATOMS: atom_id res chain seq x y z
N MET A 1 -47.78 0.67 39.32
CA MET A 1 -47.41 2.00 38.78
C MET A 1 -46.35 1.79 37.71
N ALA A 2 -46.76 1.68 36.45
CA ALA A 2 -45.84 1.44 35.32
C ALA A 2 -45.45 2.78 34.72
N ALA A 3 -44.16 3.14 34.83
CA ALA A 3 -43.63 4.35 34.23
C ALA A 3 -43.47 4.13 32.72
N ALA A 4 -44.27 4.82 31.92
CA ALA A 4 -44.12 4.86 30.47
C ALA A 4 -42.83 5.65 30.14
N MET A 5 -41.75 4.94 29.83
CA MET A 5 -40.53 5.56 29.30
C MET A 5 -40.87 6.27 27.97
N PRO A 6 -40.60 7.58 27.84
CA PRO A 6 -41.06 8.33 26.68
C PRO A 6 -40.22 7.95 25.47
N LEU A 7 -40.90 7.53 24.40
CA LEU A 7 -40.33 7.18 23.08
C LEU A 7 -39.31 8.23 22.57
N ALA A 8 -39.47 9.48 22.99
CA ALA A 8 -38.58 10.60 22.70
C ALA A 8 -37.13 10.37 23.17
N LEU A 9 -36.90 9.68 24.30
CA LEU A 9 -35.56 9.39 24.81
C LEU A 9 -34.84 8.34 23.93
N LEU A 10 -35.59 7.37 23.40
CA LEU A 10 -35.09 6.36 22.47
C LEU A 10 -34.73 6.98 21.12
N VAL A 11 -35.56 7.90 20.61
CA VAL A 11 -35.29 8.65 19.38
C VAL A 11 -34.08 9.57 19.56
N LEU A 12 -33.91 10.21 20.72
CA LEU A 12 -32.74 11.04 21.01
C LEU A 12 -31.44 10.22 21.19
N LEU A 13 -31.53 8.96 21.61
CA LEU A 13 -30.40 8.02 21.65
C LEU A 13 -30.01 7.49 20.26
N LEU A 14 -30.99 7.37 19.34
CA LEU A 14 -30.77 6.95 17.95
C LEU A 14 -30.36 8.10 17.01
N LEU A 15 -30.79 9.34 17.27
CA LEU A 15 -30.40 10.56 16.53
C LEU A 15 -29.38 11.44 17.28
N GLY A 16 -28.97 11.06 18.48
CA GLY A 16 -27.95 11.78 19.24
C GLY A 16 -26.60 11.73 18.52
N PRO A 17 -25.74 12.74 18.70
CA PRO A 17 -24.44 12.84 18.01
C PRO A 17 -23.45 11.70 18.34
N GLY A 18 -23.84 10.73 19.18
CA GLY A 18 -23.04 9.55 19.51
C GLY A 18 -23.11 8.40 18.50
N GLY A 19 -23.91 8.50 17.43
CA GLY A 19 -24.11 7.45 16.43
C GLY A 19 -23.29 7.57 15.15
N TRP A 20 -22.41 8.58 15.04
CA TRP A 20 -21.52 8.68 13.89
C TRP A 20 -20.30 7.84 14.21
N CYS A 21 -20.36 6.54 13.89
CA CYS A 21 -19.16 5.73 13.72
C CYS A 21 -18.34 6.39 12.60
N LEU A 22 -17.47 7.32 12.96
CA LEU A 22 -16.46 7.84 12.06
C LEU A 22 -15.47 6.69 11.83
N ALA A 23 -15.72 5.89 10.80
CA ALA A 23 -14.78 4.86 10.38
C ALA A 23 -13.44 5.57 10.09
N GLU A 24 -12.37 5.12 10.76
CA GLU A 24 -11.03 5.64 10.51
C GLU A 24 -10.73 5.44 9.02
N PRO A 25 -10.20 6.47 8.32
CA PRO A 25 -9.88 6.33 6.91
C PRO A 25 -8.91 5.15 6.74
N PRO A 26 -9.05 4.36 5.66
CA PRO A 26 -8.17 3.23 5.43
C PRO A 26 -6.72 3.71 5.42
N ARG A 27 -5.87 3.06 6.22
CA ARG A 27 -4.43 3.35 6.31
C ARG A 27 -3.65 2.86 5.09
N ASP A 28 -4.31 2.24 4.12
CA ASP A 28 -3.73 1.83 2.86
C ASP A 28 -4.53 2.31 1.64
N SER A 29 -3.79 2.62 0.57
CA SER A 29 -4.35 3.02 -0.72
C SER A 29 -3.65 2.29 -1.87
N LEU A 30 -4.43 1.89 -2.87
CA LEU A 30 -3.94 1.32 -4.13
C LEU A 30 -4.22 2.32 -5.25
N ARG A 31 -3.21 2.60 -6.07
CA ARG A 31 -3.33 3.38 -7.29
C ARG A 31 -2.87 2.55 -8.48
N GLU A 32 -3.73 2.45 -9.47
CA GLU A 32 -3.51 1.70 -10.70
C GLU A 32 -3.41 2.68 -11.86
N GLU A 33 -2.44 2.48 -12.74
CA GLU A 33 -2.20 3.34 -13.89
C GLU A 33 -1.88 2.50 -15.12
N LEU A 34 -2.51 2.82 -16.25
CA LEU A 34 -2.28 2.20 -17.55
C LEU A 34 -1.79 3.27 -18.52
N VAL A 35 -0.59 3.10 -19.03
CA VAL A 35 -0.01 3.95 -20.07
C VAL A 35 0.01 3.18 -21.37
N ILE A 36 -0.67 3.74 -22.38
CA ILE A 36 -0.71 3.19 -23.75
C ILE A 36 0.21 4.03 -24.62
N THR A 37 1.21 3.40 -25.22
CA THR A 37 2.21 4.08 -26.05
C THR A 37 2.25 3.45 -27.45
N PRO A 38 2.00 4.21 -28.52
CA PRO A 38 2.20 3.71 -29.87
C PRO A 38 3.70 3.51 -30.13
N LEU A 39 4.06 2.36 -30.70
CA LEU A 39 5.44 2.04 -31.05
C LEU A 39 5.74 2.37 -32.52
N PRO A 40 7.01 2.65 -32.89
CA PRO A 40 7.39 2.92 -34.28
C PRO A 40 7.09 1.77 -35.25
N SER A 41 6.95 0.54 -34.74
CA SER A 41 6.57 -0.64 -35.53
C SER A 41 5.10 -0.67 -35.93
N GLY A 42 4.26 0.20 -35.35
CA GLY A 42 2.80 0.15 -35.47
C GLY A 42 2.11 -0.68 -34.37
N ASP A 43 2.89 -1.37 -33.53
CA ASP A 43 2.38 -2.06 -32.34
C ASP A 43 2.01 -1.05 -31.25
N VAL A 44 1.29 -1.52 -30.22
CA VAL A 44 0.90 -0.71 -29.06
C VAL A 44 1.46 -1.34 -27.79
N ALA A 45 2.24 -0.57 -27.03
CA ALA A 45 2.73 -0.98 -25.72
C ALA A 45 1.71 -0.59 -24.64
N ALA A 46 1.32 -1.54 -23.80
CA ALA A 46 0.49 -1.32 -22.62
C ALA A 46 1.32 -1.50 -21.35
N THR A 47 1.53 -0.43 -20.61
CA THR A 47 2.31 -0.44 -19.36
C THR A 47 1.36 -0.30 -18.17
N PHE A 48 1.30 -1.32 -17.32
CA PHE A 48 0.51 -1.31 -16.09
C PHE A 48 1.40 -0.98 -14.89
N GLN A 49 0.93 -0.10 -14.02
CA GLN A 49 1.58 0.24 -12.76
C GLN A 49 0.58 0.12 -11.61
N PHE A 50 0.98 -0.63 -10.59
CA PHE A 50 0.22 -0.81 -9.36
C PHE A 50 1.06 -0.25 -8.22
N ARG A 51 0.54 0.75 -7.51
CA ARG A 51 1.22 1.41 -6.40
C ARG A 51 0.37 1.29 -5.14
N THR A 52 0.84 0.50 -4.19
CA THR A 52 0.23 0.40 -2.86
C THR A 52 0.99 1.29 -1.89
N ARG A 53 0.30 2.24 -1.25
CA ARG A 53 0.82 3.00 -0.11
C ARG A 53 0.18 2.47 1.17
N TRP A 54 1.00 2.33 2.21
CA TRP A 54 0.56 1.89 3.53
C TRP A 54 1.19 2.80 4.58
N ASP A 55 0.35 3.65 5.17
CA ASP A 55 0.74 4.62 6.18
C ASP A 55 0.52 3.96 7.56
N SER A 56 1.49 3.17 7.99
CA SER A 56 1.47 2.51 9.29
C SER A 56 2.71 2.84 10.10
N GLU A 57 2.49 3.07 11.38
CA GLU A 57 3.56 3.20 12.35
C GLU A 57 4.07 1.81 12.72
N LEU A 58 5.01 1.31 11.93
CA LEU A 58 5.69 0.01 12.12
C LEU A 58 6.28 -0.18 13.53
N GLN A 59 6.46 0.89 14.30
CA GLN A 59 7.09 0.93 15.62
C GLN A 59 6.09 0.86 16.79
N ARG A 60 4.78 1.08 16.57
CA ARG A 60 3.79 0.90 17.65
C ARG A 60 3.43 -0.57 17.76
N GLU A 61 3.49 -1.11 18.97
CA GLU A 61 3.18 -2.51 19.35
C GLU A 61 1.70 -2.92 19.15
N GLY A 62 0.99 -2.27 18.22
CA GLY A 62 -0.38 -2.58 17.86
C GLY A 62 -0.48 -3.62 16.75
N VAL A 63 -1.65 -4.25 16.64
CA VAL A 63 -1.97 -5.15 15.52
C VAL A 63 -2.00 -4.33 14.22
N SER A 64 -0.99 -4.51 13.39
CA SER A 64 -0.96 -3.94 12.04
C SER A 64 -1.87 -4.74 11.11
N HIS A 65 -2.95 -4.11 10.65
CA HIS A 65 -3.86 -4.69 9.66
C HIS A 65 -3.33 -4.47 8.24
N TYR A 66 -3.09 -5.56 7.53
CA TYR A 66 -2.66 -5.59 6.13
C TYR A 66 -3.87 -5.87 5.24
N ARG A 67 -4.41 -4.85 4.56
CA ARG A 67 -5.53 -5.04 3.63
C ARG A 67 -5.03 -5.11 2.17
N LEU A 68 -4.17 -4.19 1.76
CA LEU A 68 -3.61 -4.11 0.41
C LEU A 68 -2.11 -4.44 0.37
N PHE A 69 -1.37 -4.08 1.43
CA PHE A 69 0.08 -4.28 1.48
C PHE A 69 0.43 -5.73 1.84
N PRO A 70 1.40 -6.38 1.17
CA PRO A 70 1.77 -7.76 1.48
C PRO A 70 2.30 -7.92 2.91
N LYS A 71 1.57 -8.68 3.74
CA LYS A 71 1.95 -8.95 5.14
C LYS A 71 3.39 -9.47 5.28
N ALA A 72 3.82 -10.35 4.37
CA ALA A 72 5.17 -10.93 4.42
C ALA A 72 6.28 -9.86 4.37
N LEU A 73 6.11 -8.82 3.54
CA LEU A 73 7.06 -7.72 3.46
C LEU A 73 7.01 -6.85 4.71
N GLY A 74 5.81 -6.54 5.22
CA GLY A 74 5.65 -5.77 6.45
C GLY A 74 6.30 -6.45 7.66
N GLN A 75 6.10 -7.76 7.81
CA GLN A 75 6.73 -8.55 8.87
C GLN A 75 8.26 -8.58 8.74
N LEU A 76 8.79 -8.64 7.52
CA LEU A 76 10.23 -8.64 7.28
C LEU A 76 10.85 -7.28 7.64
N ILE A 77 10.18 -6.18 7.28
CA ILE A 77 10.57 -4.82 7.65
C ILE A 77 10.58 -4.66 9.17
N SER A 78 9.52 -5.07 9.86
CA SER A 78 9.47 -5.02 11.34
C SER A 78 10.53 -5.90 11.99
N LYS A 79 10.69 -7.14 11.53
CA LYS A 79 11.56 -8.14 12.18
C LYS A 79 13.04 -7.73 12.12
N TYR A 80 13.49 -7.21 10.99
CA TYR A 80 14.89 -6.82 10.79
C TYR A 80 15.13 -5.32 10.99
N SER A 81 14.14 -4.59 11.54
CA SER A 81 14.21 -3.13 11.73
C SER A 81 14.70 -2.40 10.48
N LEU A 82 14.15 -2.78 9.33
CA LEU A 82 14.47 -2.10 8.08
C LEU A 82 13.82 -0.72 8.06
N ARG A 83 14.56 0.26 7.55
CA ARG A 83 14.06 1.60 7.25
C ARG A 83 13.44 1.63 5.85
N GLU A 84 14.14 1.08 4.87
CA GLU A 84 13.72 1.04 3.48
C GLU A 84 14.06 -0.32 2.88
N LEU A 85 13.17 -0.85 2.05
CA LEU A 85 13.36 -2.09 1.28
C LEU A 85 12.89 -1.84 -0.14
N HIS A 86 13.77 -2.11 -1.10
CA HIS A 86 13.45 -2.04 -2.52
C HIS A 86 13.70 -3.39 -3.16
N LEU A 87 12.67 -3.89 -3.83
CA LEU A 87 12.67 -5.20 -4.47
C LEU A 87 12.17 -5.05 -5.90
N SER A 88 13.03 -5.39 -6.86
CA SER A 88 12.72 -5.34 -8.29
C SER A 88 12.79 -6.74 -8.86
N PHE A 89 11.73 -7.15 -9.56
CA PHE A 89 11.72 -8.36 -10.38
C PHE A 89 11.34 -7.97 -11.80
N THR A 90 12.20 -8.31 -12.75
CA THR A 90 11.93 -8.14 -14.17
C THR A 90 12.09 -9.48 -14.87
N GLN A 91 11.23 -9.72 -15.85
CA GLN A 91 11.27 -10.90 -16.68
C GLN A 91 11.25 -10.50 -18.15
N GLY A 92 11.99 -11.24 -18.97
CA GLY A 92 12.10 -10.99 -20.40
C GLY A 92 13.16 -9.95 -20.75
N PHE A 93 13.08 -9.43 -21.97
CA PHE A 93 14.06 -8.49 -22.51
C PHE A 93 13.37 -7.26 -23.09
N TRP A 94 13.76 -6.08 -22.63
CA TRP A 94 13.28 -4.81 -23.17
C TRP A 94 14.17 -4.35 -24.33
N ARG A 95 13.59 -4.23 -25.53
CA ARG A 95 14.31 -3.84 -26.74
C ARG A 95 14.40 -2.33 -26.86
N THR A 96 15.22 -1.67 -26.02
CA THR A 96 15.32 -0.19 -25.96
C THR A 96 15.55 0.47 -27.32
N ARG A 97 16.32 -0.16 -28.21
CA ARG A 97 16.59 0.37 -29.56
C ARG A 97 15.35 0.50 -30.44
N TYR A 98 14.36 -0.38 -30.24
CA TYR A 98 13.15 -0.43 -31.07
C TYR A 98 11.93 0.15 -30.34
N TRP A 99 11.88 0.03 -29.01
CA TRP A 99 10.73 0.43 -28.20
C TRP A 99 10.95 1.72 -27.39
N GLY A 100 12.16 2.29 -27.41
CA GLY A 100 12.53 3.42 -26.57
C GLY A 100 12.82 3.01 -25.11
N PRO A 101 13.06 3.96 -24.21
CA PRO A 101 13.28 3.65 -22.79
C PRO A 101 12.00 3.09 -22.13
N PRO A 102 12.10 2.12 -21.21
CA PRO A 102 10.94 1.65 -20.46
C PRO A 102 10.41 2.73 -19.52
N PHE A 103 9.11 2.69 -19.24
CA PHE A 103 8.45 3.68 -18.37
C PHE A 103 9.01 3.68 -16.95
N LEU A 104 9.30 2.50 -16.41
CA LEU A 104 10.04 2.31 -15.17
C LEU A 104 11.34 1.59 -15.47
N GLN A 105 12.45 2.13 -15.00
CA GLN A 105 13.75 1.48 -15.10
C GLN A 105 13.86 0.43 -13.99
N ALA A 106 14.24 -0.78 -14.36
CA ALA A 106 14.53 -1.85 -13.42
C ALA A 106 15.62 -2.76 -14.01
N PRO A 107 16.49 -3.34 -13.16
CA PRO A 107 17.55 -4.24 -13.60
C PRO A 107 16.97 -5.55 -14.12
N SER A 108 17.74 -6.28 -14.93
CA SER A 108 17.35 -7.61 -15.41
C SER A 108 17.35 -8.65 -14.27
N GLY A 109 16.28 -9.43 -14.15
CA GLY A 109 16.19 -10.50 -13.16
C GLY A 109 15.63 -9.99 -11.82
N ALA A 110 16.35 -10.23 -10.73
CA ALA A 110 15.93 -9.84 -9.39
C ALA A 110 16.99 -8.95 -8.72
N GLU A 111 16.57 -7.83 -8.15
CA GLU A 111 17.41 -6.95 -7.33
C GLU A 111 16.71 -6.66 -6.01
N LEU A 112 17.48 -6.70 -4.93
CA LEU A 112 17.04 -6.35 -3.59
C LEU A 112 18.11 -5.49 -2.93
N TRP A 113 17.70 -4.32 -2.45
CA TRP A 113 18.52 -3.51 -1.55
C TRP A 113 17.68 -3.01 -0.39
N VAL A 114 18.34 -2.79 0.75
CA VAL A 114 17.71 -2.43 2.00
C VAL A 114 18.56 -1.39 2.71
N TRP A 115 17.90 -0.51 3.45
CA TRP A 115 18.53 0.38 4.42
C TRP A 115 18.01 -0.02 5.79
N PHE A 116 18.91 -0.27 6.72
CA PHE A 116 18.57 -0.59 8.10
C PHE A 116 18.33 0.69 8.90
N GLN A 117 17.62 0.58 10.03
CA GLN A 117 17.56 1.68 10.99
C GLN A 117 18.92 1.87 11.66
N ASP A 118 19.26 3.11 12.00
CA ASP A 118 20.55 3.48 12.61
C ASP A 118 20.78 2.82 13.98
N THR A 119 19.73 2.29 14.59
CA THR A 119 19.75 1.56 15.86
C THR A 119 20.23 0.11 15.73
N VAL A 120 20.37 -0.41 14.51
CA VAL A 120 20.89 -1.76 14.26
C VAL A 120 22.42 -1.72 14.37
N THR A 121 22.96 -2.03 15.55
CA THR A 121 24.41 -2.22 15.74
C THR A 121 24.87 -3.49 15.03
N GLU A 122 25.95 -3.38 14.24
CA GLU A 122 26.65 -4.55 13.70
C GLU A 122 27.23 -5.35 14.88
N HIS A 123 26.76 -6.59 15.02
CA HIS A 123 27.26 -7.56 16.00
C HIS A 123 28.29 -8.48 15.38
#